data_AF-M9U9Z5-F1
#
_entry.id   AF-M9U9Z5-F1
#
_cell.length_a   1.000
_cell.length_b   1.000
_cell.length_c   1.000
_cell.angle_alpha   90.00
_cell.angle_beta   90.00
_cell.angle_gamma   90.00
#
_symmetry.space_group_name_H-M   'P 1'
#
loop_
_entity.id
_entity.type
_entity.pdbx_description
1 polymer ?
#
loop_
_entity_poly.entity_id
_entity_poly.type
_entity_poly.pdbx_seq_one_letter_code
_entity_poly.pdbx_strand_id
1 'polypeptide(L)'
;MLLEAQKLIFDIFRKDKSEEVKEPFYADEYGEWLVVSHNKPLVYISNILQKSIKKAGLKNHDLYVIQYTEDEKIRNLVSLKGMICSNGNVKELDLANAIKNSLSDNLTVGEMKIFKLKICGILFIFFYIDVIVRNLKETRGSVKLLFPPMGVNLYEIPYTLQSLIKNVIEKTLGISCSVSEIDTGDGTRLKAIAECRIQQTLESIEPLRKALEYFSLSEPKISLNRTSVKQIELQIFINQLKTKTLIPLIWDRFIIDSLRC
;
A
#
# COMPACT_ATOMS: atom_id res chain seq x y z
N MET A 1 -5.52 17.60 8.26
CA MET A 1 -5.20 16.44 7.41
C MET A 1 -4.15 15.49 8.02
N LEU A 2 -2.94 15.93 8.40
CA LEU A 2 -1.99 15.08 9.16
C LEU A 2 -2.59 14.55 10.48
N LEU A 3 -3.39 15.39 11.15
CA LEU A 3 -4.12 15.07 12.38
C LEU A 3 -5.26 14.06 12.21
N GLU A 4 -5.85 13.92 11.02
CA GLU A 4 -6.98 12.99 10.79
C GLU A 4 -6.48 11.58 10.47
N ALA A 5 -5.43 11.47 9.67
CA ALA A 5 -4.72 10.20 9.48
C ALA A 5 -4.09 9.74 10.80
N GLN A 6 -3.51 10.65 11.58
CA GLN A 6 -3.04 10.35 12.94
C GLN A 6 -4.18 9.96 13.88
N LYS A 7 -5.34 10.62 13.86
CA LYS A 7 -6.50 10.22 14.69
C LYS A 7 -7.01 8.83 14.33
N LEU A 8 -7.17 8.51 13.04
CA LEU A 8 -7.62 7.20 12.59
C LEU A 8 -6.63 6.09 12.98
N ILE A 9 -5.32 6.40 12.90
CA ILE A 9 -4.23 5.56 13.44
C ILE A 9 -4.44 5.41 14.95
N PHE A 10 -4.47 6.49 15.74
CA PHE A 10 -4.56 6.46 17.21
C PHE A 10 -5.84 5.83 17.78
N ASP A 11 -6.99 5.95 17.10
CA ASP A 11 -8.25 5.33 17.55
C ASP A 11 -8.23 3.80 17.40
N ILE A 12 -7.47 3.25 16.46
CA ILE A 12 -7.18 1.80 16.36
C ILE A 12 -6.23 1.34 17.49
N PHE A 13 -5.43 2.25 18.07
CA PHE A 13 -4.41 1.96 19.10
C PHE A 13 -4.85 2.21 20.54
N ARG A 14 -6.15 2.35 20.85
CA ARG A 14 -6.58 2.57 22.23
C ARG A 14 -6.22 1.35 23.11
N LYS A 15 -5.12 1.50 23.84
CA LYS A 15 -4.52 0.56 24.80
C LYS A 15 -5.55 0.11 25.82
N ASP A 16 -5.85 -1.19 25.86
CA ASP A 16 -6.18 -1.86 27.11
C ASP A 16 -4.88 -2.32 27.79
N LYS A 17 -4.77 -2.06 29.09
CA LYS A 17 -3.55 -2.11 29.91
C LYS A 17 -2.97 -3.52 30.15
N SER A 18 -3.22 -4.52 29.32
CA SER A 18 -2.89 -5.92 29.69
C SER A 18 -2.11 -6.78 28.70
N GLU A 19 -1.81 -6.36 27.48
CA GLU A 19 -0.96 -7.16 26.58
C GLU A 19 0.05 -6.27 25.84
N GLU A 20 1.32 -6.38 26.23
CA GLU A 20 2.44 -5.73 25.54
C GLU A 20 2.55 -6.27 24.10
N VAL A 21 2.06 -5.51 23.12
CA VAL A 21 2.46 -5.68 21.72
C VAL A 21 3.95 -5.32 21.66
N LYS A 22 4.82 -6.33 21.67
CA LYS A 22 6.29 -6.15 21.80
C LYS A 22 6.90 -5.28 20.70
N GLU A 23 6.33 -5.27 19.49
CA GLU A 23 6.77 -4.42 18.38
C GLU A 23 5.56 -3.96 17.55
N PRO A 24 5.18 -2.67 17.60
CA PRO A 24 4.01 -2.17 16.85
C PRO A 24 4.27 -2.03 15.35
N PHE A 25 5.53 -2.11 14.92
CA PHE A 25 5.98 -1.97 13.54
C PHE A 25 6.86 -3.16 13.14
N TYR A 26 6.75 -3.56 11.88
CA TYR A 26 7.56 -4.58 11.24
C TYR A 26 7.95 -4.07 9.85
N ALA A 27 9.21 -4.18 9.46
CA ALA A 27 9.68 -3.78 8.14
C ALA A 27 10.24 -5.00 7.39
N ASP A 28 9.92 -5.10 6.11
CA ASP A 28 10.52 -6.08 5.20
C ASP A 28 10.84 -5.44 3.84
N GLU A 29 11.18 -6.27 2.85
CA GLU A 29 11.54 -5.80 1.50
C GLU A 29 10.36 -5.17 0.73
N TYR A 30 9.12 -5.40 1.15
CA TYR A 30 7.92 -4.87 0.50
C TYR A 30 7.41 -3.60 1.17
N GLY A 31 7.78 -3.34 2.41
CA GLY A 31 7.48 -2.06 3.06
C GLY A 31 7.53 -2.08 4.58
N GLU A 32 6.91 -1.06 5.16
CA GLU A 32 6.72 -0.90 6.60
C GLU A 32 5.28 -1.26 6.96
N TRP A 33 5.11 -2.02 8.03
CA TRP A 33 3.84 -2.64 8.40
C TRP A 33 3.51 -2.38 9.87
N LEU A 34 2.31 -1.89 10.13
CA LEU A 34 1.69 -1.86 11.44
C LEU A 34 1.24 -3.25 11.84
N VAL A 35 1.53 -3.66 13.07
CA VAL A 35 1.02 -4.90 13.66
C VAL A 35 -0.27 -4.61 14.40
N VAL A 36 -1.42 -4.96 13.81
CA VAL A 36 -2.74 -4.66 14.35
C VAL A 36 -3.39 -5.91 14.95
N SER A 37 -3.66 -5.89 16.26
CA SER A 37 -4.33 -6.99 16.98
C SER A 37 -5.70 -6.62 17.57
N HIS A 38 -6.00 -5.33 17.72
CA HIS A 38 -7.19 -4.85 18.43
C HIS A 38 -8.40 -4.57 17.52
N ASN A 39 -8.18 -4.39 16.21
CA ASN A 39 -9.29 -4.20 15.26
C ASN A 39 -9.96 -5.56 14.98
N LYS A 40 -11.05 -5.84 15.71
CA LYS A 40 -11.75 -7.14 15.66
C LYS A 40 -12.22 -7.52 14.25
N PRO A 41 -12.87 -6.65 13.45
CA PRO A 41 -13.26 -7.03 12.09
C PRO A 41 -12.07 -7.32 11.17
N LEU A 42 -11.03 -6.50 11.19
CA LEU A 42 -9.80 -6.74 10.40
C LEU A 42 -9.15 -8.08 10.75
N VAL A 43 -8.96 -8.35 12.05
CA VAL A 43 -8.36 -9.61 12.52
C VAL A 43 -9.23 -10.81 12.13
N TYR A 44 -10.55 -10.68 12.26
CA TYR A 44 -11.48 -11.75 11.88
C TYR A 44 -11.44 -12.07 10.37
N ILE A 45 -11.54 -11.04 9.52
CA ILE A 45 -11.50 -11.19 8.07
C ILE A 45 -10.15 -11.77 7.63
N SER A 46 -9.03 -11.23 8.15
CA SER A 46 -7.68 -11.71 7.84
C SER A 46 -7.49 -13.19 8.19
N ASN A 47 -8.01 -13.63 9.33
CA ASN A 47 -7.94 -15.05 9.73
C ASN A 47 -8.78 -15.97 8.84
N ILE A 48 -9.92 -15.50 8.33
CA ILE A 48 -10.69 -16.27 7.34
C ILE A 48 -9.90 -16.34 6.03
N LEU A 49 -9.38 -15.22 5.54
CA LEU A 49 -8.57 -15.15 4.32
C LEU A 49 -7.37 -16.11 4.39
N GLN A 50 -6.59 -16.06 5.47
CA GLN A 50 -5.47 -17.00 5.73
C GLN A 50 -5.89 -18.47 5.56
N LYS A 51 -7.04 -18.85 6.14
CA LYS A 51 -7.58 -20.23 6.03
C LYS A 51 -8.03 -20.54 4.61
N SER A 52 -8.71 -19.61 3.94
CA SER A 52 -9.16 -19.75 2.55
C SER A 52 -8.01 -19.93 1.58
N ILE A 53 -6.94 -19.15 1.74
CA ILE A 53 -5.74 -19.21 0.91
C ILE A 53 -5.06 -20.59 1.06
N LYS A 54 -4.96 -21.11 2.29
CA LYS A 54 -4.45 -22.48 2.54
C LYS A 54 -5.33 -23.55 1.88
N LYS A 55 -6.66 -23.42 1.99
CA LYS A 55 -7.61 -24.32 1.33
C LYS A 55 -7.50 -24.30 -0.20
N ALA A 56 -7.16 -23.15 -0.78
CA ALA A 56 -6.94 -22.99 -2.20
C ALA A 56 -5.59 -23.60 -2.69
N GLY A 57 -4.76 -24.12 -1.78
CA GLY A 57 -3.51 -24.82 -2.11
C GLY A 57 -2.22 -24.05 -1.80
N LEU A 58 -2.31 -22.77 -1.43
CA LEU A 58 -1.15 -21.96 -1.05
C LEU A 58 -0.81 -22.16 0.44
N LYS A 59 -0.12 -23.27 0.76
CA LYS A 59 0.19 -23.66 2.16
C LYS A 59 1.18 -22.72 2.85
N ASN A 60 2.24 -22.32 2.14
CA ASN A 60 3.26 -21.40 2.63
C ASN A 60 3.08 -20.07 1.90
N HIS A 61 2.49 -19.09 2.59
CA HIS A 61 2.25 -17.76 2.05
C HIS A 61 2.31 -16.71 3.16
N ASP A 62 2.64 -15.48 2.75
CA ASP A 62 2.47 -14.29 3.56
C ASP A 62 1.24 -13.53 3.08
N LEU A 63 0.45 -13.01 4.02
CA LEU A 63 -0.70 -12.16 3.76
C LEU A 63 -0.43 -10.76 4.33
N TYR A 64 -0.51 -9.77 3.46
CA TYR A 64 -0.35 -8.36 3.78
C TYR A 64 -1.65 -7.63 3.50
N VAL A 65 -2.10 -6.82 4.45
CA VAL A 65 -3.22 -5.90 4.23
C VAL A 65 -2.64 -4.55 3.82
N ILE A 66 -2.99 -4.09 2.63
CA ILE A 66 -2.53 -2.81 2.08
C ILE A 66 -3.45 -1.69 2.54
N GLN A 67 -4.75 -1.95 2.57
CA GLN A 67 -5.76 -0.97 2.98
C GLN A 67 -6.90 -1.68 3.69
N TYR A 68 -7.38 -1.08 4.78
CA TYR A 68 -8.60 -1.47 5.48
C TYR A 68 -9.44 -0.22 5.72
N THR A 69 -10.72 -0.26 5.35
CA THR A 69 -11.65 0.86 5.55
C THR A 69 -13.03 0.34 5.94
N GLU A 70 -13.67 1.03 6.88
CA GLU A 70 -15.06 0.81 7.24
C GLU A 70 -15.91 1.90 6.59
N ASP A 71 -17.05 1.52 6.00
CA ASP A 71 -17.96 2.48 5.38
C ASP A 71 -18.79 3.20 6.45
N GLU A 72 -18.83 4.53 6.38
CA GLU A 72 -19.56 5.36 7.35
C GLU A 72 -21.09 5.31 7.15
N LYS A 73 -21.56 4.96 5.95
CA LYS A 73 -22.98 4.99 5.57
C LYS A 73 -23.62 3.60 5.64
N ILE A 74 -22.88 2.57 5.24
CA ILE A 74 -23.34 1.18 5.23
C ILE A 74 -22.75 0.47 6.44
N ARG A 75 -23.59 0.27 7.45
CA ARG A 75 -23.20 -0.38 8.70
C ARG A 75 -22.51 -1.73 8.44
N ASN A 76 -21.33 -1.89 9.04
CA ASN A 76 -20.49 -3.08 8.97
C ASN A 76 -19.98 -3.45 7.57
N LEU A 77 -20.09 -2.56 6.57
CA LEU A 77 -19.40 -2.73 5.31
C LEU A 77 -17.93 -2.38 5.48
N VAL A 78 -17.07 -3.30 5.08
CA VAL A 78 -15.63 -3.20 5.14
C VAL A 78 -15.05 -3.44 3.76
N SER A 79 -14.12 -2.57 3.35
CA SER A 79 -13.33 -2.77 2.14
C SER A 79 -11.88 -3.09 2.52
N LEU A 80 -11.31 -4.08 1.85
CA LEU A 80 -9.96 -4.55 2.09
C LEU A 80 -9.20 -4.65 0.76
N LYS A 81 -8.01 -4.04 0.71
CA LYS A 81 -7.00 -4.34 -0.32
C LYS A 81 -5.88 -5.13 0.32
N GLY A 82 -5.40 -6.17 -0.34
CA GLY A 82 -4.31 -6.98 0.19
C GLY A 82 -3.44 -7.61 -0.88
N MET A 83 -2.33 -8.16 -0.42
CA MET A 83 -1.32 -8.83 -1.22
C MET A 83 -0.97 -10.17 -0.56
N ILE A 84 -0.94 -11.23 -1.36
CA ILE A 84 -0.46 -12.55 -0.96
C ILE A 84 0.85 -12.80 -1.66
N CYS A 85 1.88 -13.19 -0.92
CA CYS A 85 3.18 -13.62 -1.47
C CYS A 85 3.36 -15.11 -1.23
N SER A 86 3.69 -15.87 -2.28
CA SER A 86 3.93 -17.32 -2.15
C SER A 86 4.83 -17.85 -3.25
N ASN A 87 5.55 -18.94 -2.99
CA ASN A 87 6.27 -19.70 -4.03
C ASN A 87 5.38 -20.73 -4.73
N GLY A 88 4.11 -20.84 -4.34
CA GLY A 88 3.14 -21.76 -4.92
C GLY A 88 2.50 -21.26 -6.21
N ASN A 89 1.51 -22.02 -6.69
CA ASN A 89 0.65 -21.62 -7.79
C ASN A 89 -0.81 -21.96 -7.45
N VAL A 90 -1.74 -21.10 -7.88
CA VAL A 90 -3.18 -21.30 -7.70
C VAL A 90 -3.88 -20.63 -8.88
N LYS A 91 -5.07 -21.09 -9.30
CA LYS A 91 -5.89 -20.37 -10.30
C LYS A 91 -6.69 -19.25 -9.64
N GLU A 92 -7.01 -18.18 -10.39
CA GLU A 92 -7.70 -17.02 -9.80
C GLU A 92 -9.10 -17.40 -9.33
N LEU A 93 -9.80 -18.16 -10.17
CA LEU A 93 -11.13 -18.68 -9.89
C LEU A 93 -11.15 -19.59 -8.65
N ASP A 94 -10.15 -20.47 -8.48
CA ASP A 94 -10.07 -21.37 -7.33
C ASP A 94 -9.90 -20.59 -6.03
N LEU A 95 -9.02 -19.57 -6.03
CA LEU A 95 -8.82 -18.70 -4.89
C LEU A 95 -10.07 -17.85 -4.59
N ALA A 96 -10.66 -17.24 -5.62
CA ALA A 96 -11.89 -16.47 -5.50
C ALA A 96 -13.01 -17.31 -4.87
N ASN A 97 -13.23 -18.54 -5.37
CA ASN A 97 -14.23 -19.45 -4.84
C ASN A 97 -13.92 -19.86 -3.40
N ALA A 98 -12.65 -20.16 -3.08
CA ALA A 98 -12.25 -20.50 -1.71
C ALA A 98 -12.50 -19.36 -0.72
N ILE A 99 -12.19 -18.12 -1.10
CA ILE A 99 -12.45 -16.91 -0.30
C ILE A 99 -13.96 -16.71 -0.15
N LYS A 100 -14.71 -16.69 -1.26
CA LYS A 100 -16.17 -16.48 -1.26
C LYS A 100 -16.89 -17.49 -0.38
N ASN A 101 -16.57 -18.78 -0.52
CA ASN A 101 -17.20 -19.85 0.25
C ASN A 101 -16.84 -19.82 1.73
N SER A 102 -15.64 -19.35 2.10
CA SER A 102 -15.24 -19.27 3.50
C SER A 102 -15.82 -18.03 4.21
N LEU A 103 -16.02 -16.94 3.46
CA LEU A 103 -16.60 -15.72 3.98
C LEU A 103 -18.13 -15.83 4.06
N SER A 104 -18.79 -16.52 3.11
CA SER A 104 -20.26 -16.65 3.06
C SER A 104 -20.90 -17.23 4.32
N ASP A 105 -20.17 -18.04 5.08
CA ASP A 105 -20.68 -18.67 6.31
C ASP A 105 -20.91 -17.67 7.45
N ASN A 106 -20.24 -16.51 7.44
CA ASN A 106 -20.31 -15.54 8.53
C ASN A 106 -20.47 -14.08 8.05
N LEU A 107 -20.34 -13.85 6.74
CA LEU A 107 -20.18 -12.55 6.10
C LEU A 107 -20.86 -12.55 4.73
N THR A 108 -21.18 -11.38 4.18
CA THR A 108 -21.64 -11.26 2.78
C THR A 108 -20.54 -10.63 1.95
N VAL A 109 -20.02 -11.36 0.97
CA VAL A 109 -19.03 -10.83 0.01
C VAL A 109 -19.77 -10.01 -1.04
N GLY A 110 -19.37 -8.76 -1.19
CA GLY A 110 -19.79 -7.86 -2.25
C GLY A 110 -18.90 -8.04 -3.48
N GLU A 111 -18.25 -6.96 -3.90
CA GLU A 111 -17.30 -6.99 -5.00
C GLU A 111 -15.99 -7.66 -4.56
N MET A 112 -15.42 -8.49 -5.44
CA MET A 112 -14.09 -9.07 -5.26
C MET A 112 -13.34 -9.05 -6.60
N LYS A 113 -12.15 -8.47 -6.59
CA LYS A 113 -11.21 -8.47 -7.72
C LYS A 113 -9.90 -9.11 -7.28
N ILE A 114 -9.31 -9.90 -8.16
CA ILE A 114 -8.03 -10.58 -7.94
C ILE A 114 -7.14 -10.32 -9.15
N PHE A 115 -5.87 -10.02 -8.91
CA PHE A 115 -4.86 -9.80 -9.93
C PHE A 115 -3.62 -10.61 -9.58
N LYS A 116 -3.01 -11.25 -10.58
CA LYS A 116 -1.82 -12.07 -10.38
C LYS A 116 -0.61 -11.54 -11.11
N LEU A 117 0.52 -11.71 -10.44
CA LEU A 117 1.81 -11.28 -10.91
C LEU A 117 2.86 -12.28 -10.47
N LYS A 118 3.67 -12.80 -11.39
CA LYS A 118 4.77 -13.70 -11.05
C LYS A 118 6.08 -13.04 -11.41
N ILE A 119 6.94 -12.83 -10.41
CA ILE A 119 8.23 -12.14 -10.54
C ILE A 119 9.28 -12.96 -9.81
N CYS A 120 10.41 -13.26 -10.46
CA CYS A 120 11.52 -14.00 -9.85
C CYS A 120 11.12 -15.29 -9.12
N GLY A 121 10.16 -16.02 -9.68
CA GLY A 121 9.65 -17.26 -9.10
C GLY A 121 8.63 -17.08 -7.97
N ILE A 122 8.45 -15.87 -7.44
CA ILE A 122 7.45 -15.54 -6.42
C ILE A 122 6.13 -15.16 -7.10
N LEU A 123 5.05 -15.76 -6.65
CA LEU A 123 3.68 -15.40 -7.01
C LEU A 123 3.16 -14.34 -6.03
N PHE A 124 2.83 -13.17 -6.59
CA PHE A 124 2.10 -12.11 -5.95
C PHE A 124 0.64 -12.16 -6.41
N ILE A 125 -0.27 -12.14 -5.45
CA ILE A 125 -1.71 -12.05 -5.72
C ILE A 125 -2.24 -10.83 -5.00
N PHE A 126 -2.67 -9.84 -5.76
CA PHE A 126 -3.35 -8.67 -5.24
C PHE A 126 -4.85 -8.89 -5.26
N PHE A 127 -5.55 -8.36 -4.26
CA PHE A 127 -6.99 -8.44 -4.23
C PHE A 127 -7.61 -7.18 -3.64
N TYR A 128 -8.84 -6.94 -4.07
CA TYR A 128 -9.78 -6.01 -3.49
C TYR A 128 -11.03 -6.80 -3.11
N ILE A 129 -11.56 -6.61 -1.91
CA ILE A 129 -12.78 -7.25 -1.47
C ILE A 129 -13.61 -6.34 -0.57
N ASP A 130 -14.91 -6.28 -0.88
CA ASP A 130 -15.92 -5.67 -0.03
C ASP A 130 -16.68 -6.75 0.72
N VAL A 131 -16.88 -6.54 2.02
CA VAL A 131 -17.50 -7.52 2.90
C VAL A 131 -18.42 -6.84 3.90
N ILE A 132 -19.66 -7.32 4.01
CA ILE A 132 -20.57 -6.95 5.10
C ILE A 132 -20.37 -7.92 6.26
N VAL A 133 -19.96 -7.38 7.40
CA VAL A 133 -19.69 -8.14 8.62
C VAL A 133 -20.96 -8.28 9.46
N ARG A 134 -21.56 -9.48 9.49
CA ARG A 134 -22.81 -9.72 10.23
C ARG A 134 -22.57 -10.33 11.61
N ASN A 135 -21.75 -11.37 11.68
CA ASN A 135 -21.49 -12.13 12.90
C ASN A 135 -19.99 -12.15 13.23
N LEU A 136 -19.53 -11.16 14.00
CA LEU A 136 -18.17 -11.13 14.54
C LEU A 136 -18.01 -12.19 15.63
N LYS A 137 -17.09 -13.13 15.41
CA LYS A 137 -16.65 -14.07 16.43
C LYS A 137 -15.39 -13.55 17.10
N GLU A 138 -15.24 -13.77 18.39
CA GLU A 138 -14.00 -13.44 19.09
C GLU A 138 -12.84 -14.19 18.44
N THR A 139 -11.85 -13.41 18.02
CA THR A 139 -10.74 -13.91 17.22
C THR A 139 -9.49 -13.22 17.70
N ARG A 140 -8.49 -14.03 18.05
CA ARG A 140 -7.15 -13.56 18.43
C ARG A 140 -6.22 -13.63 17.24
N GLY A 141 -5.22 -12.76 17.22
CA GLY A 141 -4.20 -12.73 16.19
C GLY A 141 -3.72 -11.30 15.94
N SER A 142 -2.81 -11.17 14.99
CA SER A 142 -2.35 -9.88 14.49
C SER A 142 -2.33 -9.87 12.97
N VAL A 143 -2.46 -8.68 12.40
CA VAL A 143 -2.49 -8.44 10.96
C VAL A 143 -1.41 -7.43 10.62
N LYS A 144 -0.64 -7.71 9.56
CA LYS A 144 0.29 -6.74 8.96
C LYS A 144 -0.52 -5.78 8.08
N LEU A 145 -0.68 -4.54 8.52
CA LEU A 145 -1.35 -3.46 7.80
C LEU A 145 -0.30 -2.48 7.29
N LEU A 146 -0.31 -2.12 6.00
CA LEU A 146 0.68 -1.22 5.42
C LEU A 146 0.70 0.12 6.17
N PHE A 147 1.88 0.51 6.65
CA PHE A 147 2.13 1.87 7.09
C PHE A 147 2.41 2.70 5.84
N PRO A 148 1.50 3.62 5.44
CA PRO A 148 1.64 4.30 4.16
C PRO A 148 2.88 5.19 4.14
N PRO A 149 3.69 5.14 3.08
CA PRO A 149 4.79 6.08 2.90
C PRO A 149 4.26 7.52 2.84
N MET A 150 5.08 8.47 3.28
CA MET A 150 4.68 9.88 3.27
C MET A 150 4.29 10.33 1.85
N GLY A 151 3.11 10.95 1.74
CA GLY A 151 2.56 11.40 0.46
C GLY A 151 1.82 10.33 -0.35
N VAL A 152 1.71 9.10 0.14
CA VAL A 152 0.92 8.02 -0.50
C VAL A 152 -0.50 7.99 0.06
N ASN A 153 -1.49 7.94 -0.84
CA ASN A 153 -2.88 7.63 -0.51
C ASN A 153 -3.18 6.14 -0.68
N LEU A 154 -3.59 5.43 0.36
CA LEU A 154 -3.93 4.01 0.23
C LEU A 154 -5.20 3.77 -0.62
N TYR A 155 -6.10 4.75 -0.66
CA TYR A 155 -7.35 4.67 -1.43
C TYR A 155 -7.12 4.63 -2.94
N GLU A 156 -6.02 5.23 -3.42
CA GLU A 156 -5.71 5.34 -4.85
C GLU A 156 -4.87 4.16 -5.38
N ILE A 157 -4.45 3.23 -4.51
CA ILE A 157 -3.79 1.99 -4.93
C ILE A 157 -4.78 1.14 -5.74
N PRO A 158 -4.40 0.56 -6.90
CA PRO A 158 -3.06 0.59 -7.48
C PRO A 158 -2.74 1.91 -8.21
N TYR A 159 -1.52 2.38 -8.00
CA TYR A 159 -0.95 3.52 -8.72
C TYR A 159 -0.33 3.10 -10.05
N THR A 160 -0.22 4.04 -10.98
CA THR A 160 0.87 4.04 -11.96
C THR A 160 2.08 4.73 -11.34
N LEU A 161 3.30 4.44 -11.79
CA LEU A 161 4.49 5.09 -11.22
C LEU A 161 4.41 6.63 -11.33
N GLN A 162 3.89 7.14 -12.44
CA GLN A 162 3.68 8.58 -12.65
C GLN A 162 2.69 9.17 -11.63
N SER A 163 1.56 8.50 -11.35
CA SER A 163 0.59 9.00 -10.38
C SER A 163 1.07 8.87 -8.94
N LEU A 164 1.85 7.83 -8.61
CA LEU A 164 2.51 7.69 -7.31
C LEU A 164 3.45 8.88 -7.05
N ILE A 165 4.37 9.15 -7.98
CA ILE A 165 5.34 10.24 -7.83
C ILE A 165 4.64 11.59 -7.78
N LYS A 166 3.62 11.82 -8.62
CA LYS A 166 2.79 13.02 -8.55
C LYS A 166 2.22 13.21 -7.14
N ASN A 167 1.57 12.18 -6.59
CA ASN A 167 0.95 12.27 -5.28
C ASN A 167 1.96 12.53 -4.16
N VAL A 168 3.12 11.85 -4.20
CA VAL A 168 4.18 12.09 -3.23
C VAL A 168 4.61 13.56 -3.26
N ILE A 169 4.81 14.16 -4.44
CA ILE A 169 5.15 15.57 -4.57
C ILE A 169 4.03 16.47 -4.05
N GLU A 170 2.81 16.31 -4.56
CA GLU A 170 1.69 17.21 -4.25
C GLU A 170 1.35 17.19 -2.75
N LYS A 171 1.35 16.01 -2.13
CA LYS A 171 0.99 15.86 -0.71
C LYS A 171 2.11 16.24 0.26
N THR A 172 3.38 16.11 -0.12
CA THR A 172 4.50 16.49 0.75
C THR A 172 4.76 17.99 0.73
N LEU A 173 4.58 18.63 -0.43
CA LEU A 173 4.85 20.04 -0.61
C LEU A 173 3.59 20.93 -0.56
N GLY A 174 2.40 20.35 -0.62
CA GLY A 174 1.13 21.10 -0.60
C GLY A 174 0.91 21.93 -1.86
N ILE A 175 1.42 21.48 -3.01
CA ILE A 175 1.34 22.16 -4.31
C ILE A 175 0.69 21.25 -5.34
N SER A 176 0.28 21.79 -6.49
CA SER A 176 -0.23 20.98 -7.59
C SER A 176 0.81 20.85 -8.70
N CYS A 177 0.99 19.63 -9.21
CA CYS A 177 2.00 19.27 -10.18
C CYS A 177 1.47 18.37 -11.28
N SER A 178 2.08 18.48 -12.45
CA SER A 178 2.03 17.47 -13.51
C SER A 178 3.40 16.84 -13.65
N VAL A 179 3.48 15.51 -13.51
CA VAL A 179 4.70 14.77 -13.83
C VAL A 179 4.74 14.60 -15.35
N SER A 180 5.69 15.26 -16.02
CA SER A 180 5.81 15.30 -17.47
C SER A 180 6.67 14.17 -18.03
N GLU A 181 7.69 13.74 -17.29
CA GLU A 181 8.60 12.67 -17.68
C GLU A 181 8.85 11.73 -16.52
N ILE A 182 8.87 10.43 -16.82
CA ILE A 182 9.36 9.40 -15.90
C ILE A 182 10.21 8.39 -16.66
N ASP A 183 11.44 8.23 -16.22
CA ASP A 183 12.39 7.28 -16.78
C ASP A 183 12.95 6.42 -15.65
N THR A 184 12.95 5.12 -15.86
CA THR A 184 13.40 4.13 -14.87
C THR A 184 14.60 3.34 -15.34
N GLY A 185 15.11 3.63 -16.55
CA GLY A 185 16.28 2.97 -17.13
C GLY A 185 16.17 1.44 -17.10
N ASP A 186 16.99 0.81 -16.26
CA ASP A 186 17.07 -0.64 -16.05
C ASP A 186 16.20 -1.16 -14.89
N GLY A 187 15.37 -0.30 -14.29
CA GLY A 187 14.55 -0.62 -13.12
C GLY A 187 15.25 -0.40 -11.77
N THR A 188 16.52 0.03 -11.77
CA THR A 188 17.29 0.33 -10.55
C THR A 188 17.39 1.82 -10.23
N ARG A 189 16.95 2.68 -11.15
CA ARG A 189 17.01 4.14 -11.03
C ARG A 189 15.64 4.73 -11.32
N LEU A 190 15.43 5.96 -10.87
CA LEU A 190 14.27 6.76 -11.23
C LEU A 190 14.72 8.18 -11.54
N LYS A 191 14.34 8.68 -12.71
CA LYS A 191 14.37 10.10 -13.05
C LYS A 191 12.93 10.54 -13.29
N ALA A 192 12.50 11.61 -12.64
CA ALA A 192 11.19 12.19 -12.87
C ALA A 192 11.31 13.71 -13.03
N ILE A 193 10.56 14.27 -13.97
CA ILE A 193 10.43 15.72 -14.13
C ILE A 193 8.97 16.08 -13.85
N ALA A 194 8.76 17.06 -12.98
CA ALA A 194 7.45 17.54 -12.62
C ALA A 194 7.38 19.07 -12.72
N GLU A 195 6.34 19.55 -13.36
CA GLU A 195 6.01 20.98 -13.42
C GLU A 195 4.95 21.28 -12.37
N CYS A 196 5.25 22.20 -11.47
CA CYS A 196 4.40 22.51 -10.32
C CYS A 196 4.00 23.97 -10.28
N ARG A 197 2.73 24.21 -9.95
CA ARG A 197 2.20 25.55 -9.72
C ARG A 197 2.31 25.90 -8.24
N ILE A 198 3.00 26.99 -7.95
CA ILE A 198 3.15 27.52 -6.59
C ILE A 198 2.31 28.78 -6.40
N GLN A 199 1.60 28.86 -5.27
CA GLN A 199 0.83 30.06 -4.89
C GLN A 199 1.64 30.98 -3.97
N GLN A 200 2.60 30.41 -3.24
CA GLN A 200 3.50 31.08 -2.31
C GLN A 200 4.93 30.54 -2.52
N THR A 201 5.93 31.21 -1.93
CA THR A 201 7.32 30.73 -1.98
C THR A 201 7.41 29.35 -1.33
N LEU A 202 8.03 28.38 -2.01
CA LEU A 202 8.29 27.07 -1.42
C LEU A 202 9.39 27.20 -0.37
N GLU A 203 9.06 26.96 0.89
CA GLU A 203 10.00 27.14 2.01
C GLU A 203 11.10 26.08 2.02
N SER A 204 10.78 24.82 1.67
CA SER A 204 11.74 23.72 1.72
C SER A 204 11.32 22.53 0.85
N ILE A 205 12.31 21.83 0.28
CA ILE A 205 12.14 20.53 -0.40
C ILE A 205 12.41 19.32 0.51
N GLU A 206 12.85 19.55 1.74
CA GLU A 206 13.21 18.48 2.68
C GLU A 206 12.06 17.49 2.97
N PRO A 207 10.78 17.91 3.09
CA PRO A 207 9.67 16.97 3.25
C PRO A 207 9.54 15.98 2.08
N LEU A 208 9.76 16.46 0.85
CA LEU A 208 9.74 15.62 -0.34
C LEU A 208 10.95 14.67 -0.35
N ARG A 209 12.15 15.15 0.03
CA ARG A 209 13.34 14.29 0.10
C ARG A 209 13.13 13.13 1.06
N LYS A 210 12.67 13.41 2.28
CA LYS A 210 12.35 12.40 3.30
C LYS A 210 11.29 11.40 2.83
N ALA A 211 10.26 11.86 2.12
CA ALA A 211 9.25 10.96 1.57
C ALA A 211 9.84 10.00 0.53
N LEU A 212 10.74 10.48 -0.33
CA LEU A 212 11.36 9.69 -1.39
C LEU A 212 12.43 8.71 -0.88
N GLU A 213 13.01 8.93 0.31
CA GLU A 213 13.94 7.98 0.96
C GLU A 213 13.29 6.61 1.22
N TYR A 214 11.97 6.56 1.39
CA TYR A 214 11.25 5.28 1.49
C TYR A 214 11.47 4.40 0.25
N PHE A 215 11.57 5.01 -0.93
CA PHE A 215 11.78 4.32 -2.21
C PHE A 215 13.26 4.20 -2.61
N SER A 216 14.19 4.68 -1.78
CA SER A 216 15.59 4.79 -2.17
C SER A 216 16.53 4.19 -1.12
N LEU A 217 17.60 3.51 -1.57
CA LEU A 217 18.71 3.06 -0.71
C LEU A 217 19.73 4.18 -0.46
N SER A 218 19.74 5.22 -1.31
CA SER A 218 20.60 6.39 -1.19
C SER A 218 19.79 7.68 -1.06
N GLU A 219 20.38 8.78 -0.59
CA GLU A 219 19.67 10.07 -0.55
C GLU A 219 19.18 10.49 -1.96
N PRO A 220 17.87 10.78 -2.15
CA PRO A 220 17.34 11.27 -3.42
C PRO A 220 17.88 12.65 -3.78
N LYS A 221 18.29 12.83 -5.03
CA LYS A 221 18.70 14.14 -5.55
C LYS A 221 17.47 14.87 -6.10
N ILE A 222 17.25 16.10 -5.65
CA ILE A 222 16.14 16.92 -6.09
C ILE A 222 16.70 18.29 -6.50
N SER A 223 16.49 18.67 -7.75
CA SER A 223 16.80 19.99 -8.26
C SER A 223 15.51 20.77 -8.49
N LEU A 224 15.51 22.03 -8.08
CA LEU A 224 14.39 22.94 -8.24
C LEU A 224 14.81 24.08 -9.16
N ASN A 225 14.16 24.19 -10.31
CA ASN A 225 14.35 25.27 -11.27
C ASN A 225 13.10 26.14 -11.29
N ARG A 226 13.26 27.45 -11.08
CA ARG A 226 12.13 28.38 -11.17
C ARG A 226 11.89 28.73 -12.64
N THR A 227 10.77 28.28 -13.19
CA THR A 227 10.40 28.54 -14.59
C THR A 227 9.58 29.83 -14.72
N SER A 228 8.80 30.21 -13.70
CA SER A 228 8.13 31.51 -13.63
C SER A 228 7.88 31.96 -12.18
N VAL A 229 7.24 33.12 -12.01
CA VAL A 229 6.87 33.62 -10.66
C VAL A 229 5.99 32.60 -9.90
N LYS A 230 5.13 31.88 -10.62
CA LYS A 230 4.15 30.93 -10.05
C LYS A 230 4.38 29.48 -10.47
N GLN A 231 5.50 29.18 -11.11
CA GLN A 231 5.82 27.83 -11.57
C GLN A 231 7.27 27.45 -11.25
N ILE A 232 7.43 26.19 -10.87
CA ILE A 232 8.71 25.55 -10.67
C ILE A 232 8.73 24.24 -11.45
N GLU A 233 9.92 23.84 -11.85
CA GLU A 233 10.22 22.50 -12.34
C GLU A 233 11.02 21.78 -11.26
N LEU A 234 10.57 20.59 -10.89
CA LEU A 234 11.26 19.67 -10.01
C LEU A 234 11.86 18.55 -10.84
N GLN A 235 13.17 18.36 -10.73
CA GLN A 235 13.86 17.21 -11.28
C GLN A 235 14.26 16.30 -10.12
N ILE A 236 13.71 15.09 -10.10
CA ILE A 236 13.94 14.09 -9.06
C ILE A 236 14.79 12.97 -9.65
N PHE A 237 15.81 12.57 -8.91
CA PHE A 237 16.70 11.49 -9.30
C PHE A 237 17.03 10.57 -8.13
N ILE A 238 16.71 9.29 -8.28
CA ILE A 238 17.02 8.20 -7.36
C ILE A 238 17.99 7.23 -8.06
N ASN A 239 19.18 7.05 -7.49
CA ASN A 239 20.23 6.20 -8.05
C ASN A 239 20.10 4.71 -7.70
N GLN A 240 19.42 4.40 -6.60
CA GLN A 240 19.28 3.05 -6.06
C GLN A 240 17.84 2.86 -5.58
N LEU A 241 16.95 2.58 -6.53
CA LEU A 241 15.52 2.40 -6.30
C LEU A 241 15.28 1.08 -5.53
N LYS A 242 14.51 1.16 -4.45
CA LYS A 242 13.99 0.00 -3.70
C LYS A 242 12.78 -0.57 -4.43
N THR A 243 12.96 -1.14 -5.61
CA THR A 243 11.84 -1.54 -6.50
C THR A 243 10.83 -2.48 -5.84
N LYS A 244 11.25 -3.32 -4.90
CA LYS A 244 10.34 -4.22 -4.15
C LYS A 244 9.33 -3.48 -3.25
N THR A 245 9.65 -2.28 -2.75
CA THR A 245 8.70 -1.49 -1.94
C THR A 245 7.58 -0.86 -2.77
N LEU A 246 7.71 -0.88 -4.10
CA LEU A 246 6.68 -0.42 -5.04
C LEU A 246 5.62 -1.49 -5.32
N ILE A 247 5.93 -2.78 -5.09
CA ILE A 247 5.04 -3.91 -5.35
C ILE A 247 3.66 -3.75 -4.67
N PRO A 248 3.54 -3.41 -3.38
CA PRO A 248 2.21 -3.23 -2.78
C PRO A 248 1.45 -2.00 -3.31
N LEU A 249 2.14 -1.03 -3.93
CA LEU A 249 1.55 0.24 -4.37
C LEU A 249 1.16 0.25 -5.86
N ILE A 250 1.88 -0.49 -6.69
CA ILE A 250 1.78 -0.48 -8.16
C ILE A 250 1.52 -1.91 -8.62
N TRP A 251 0.40 -2.15 -9.28
CA TRP A 251 -0.02 -3.48 -9.75
C TRP A 251 -0.04 -3.55 -11.28
N ASP A 252 0.94 -2.92 -11.93
CA ASP A 252 1.02 -2.81 -13.38
C ASP A 252 2.25 -3.54 -13.96
N ARG A 253 2.44 -3.42 -15.28
CA ARG A 253 3.55 -4.05 -15.99
C ARG A 253 4.91 -3.45 -15.64
N PHE A 254 4.99 -2.22 -15.14
CA PHE A 254 6.28 -1.62 -14.80
C PHE A 254 7.04 -2.46 -13.78
N ILE A 255 6.32 -3.05 -12.82
CA ILE A 255 6.93 -3.96 -11.82
C ILE A 255 7.53 -5.20 -12.50
N ILE A 256 6.90 -5.74 -13.54
CA ILE A 256 7.43 -6.89 -14.31
C ILE A 256 8.71 -6.49 -15.03
N ASP A 257 8.69 -5.36 -15.73
CA ASP A 257 9.80 -4.92 -16.58
C ASP A 257 11.02 -4.48 -15.76
N SER A 258 10.78 -4.01 -14.53
CA SER A 258 11.82 -3.45 -13.65
C SER A 258 12.47 -4.46 -12.72
N LEU A 259 11.74 -5.49 -12.29
CA LEU A 259 12.29 -6.53 -11.43
C LEU A 259 12.93 -7.62 -12.29
N ARG A 260 14.22 -7.44 -12.57
CA ARG A 260 15.05 -8.45 -13.24
C ARG A 260 15.63 -9.43 -12.23
N CYS A 261 15.62 -10.69 -12.63
CA CYS A 261 16.36 -11.81 -12.09
C CYS A 261 17.10 -12.42 -13.29
#